data_AF-S5GFB3-F1
#
_entry.id   AF-S5GFB3-F1
#
_cell.length_a   1.000
_cell.length_b   1.000
_cell.length_c   1.000
_cell.angle_alpha   90.00
_cell.angle_beta   90.00
_cell.angle_gamma   90.00
#
_symmetry.space_group_name_H-M   'P 1'
#
loop_
_entity.id
_entity.type
_entity.pdbx_description
1 polymer ?
#
loop_
_entity_poly.entity_id
_entity_poly.type
_entity_poly.pdbx_seq_one_letter_code
_entity_poly.pdbx_strand_id
1 'polypeptide(L)'
;RETYLEKIQTVSEEMYEYSKVRAWGKQLLHNHQATNMLALLTGALVTGLYNESNANIWKQVVVDVMEKTMFLLNHVVDGSLDEGVAYGSYTAKSITQYVYLAHRHFGINNLENNWLKMHFWFYYATLLPGFQRTVGIADSNYNWFYGPESQLVFLDKYVLKNGTGNWLAQQIRKHRPKDGPMVQSTAQRWSTLHTEYIWYDASLTPHLPSDYGTAKMHVFPNWGVVTYGAGLPNTQANTFFSFKSGKLGGRAVYDIVHFKPYSWIDGWKNFNPGHEHPDQNSFTFAPNGQVFVSDALYGPKLSYLNNVLVFAPSPTSQCNMPWEGQLGECGQWLKWTADEAGDSAGEIITATQHGEMMFVSGEAVSSYSSAMKLKHVYRASLLLNSQTLLVLDHIEKQEDSPLTVVSAFFHNLDIDFKYVPY
;
A
#
# COMPACT_ATOMS: atom_id res chain seq x y z
N ARG A 1 19.90 24.03 26.19
CA ARG A 1 20.54 23.50 24.95
C ARG A 1 21.23 22.18 25.23
N GLU A 2 22.20 22.16 26.16
CA GLU A 2 22.95 20.95 26.55
C GLU A 2 22.05 19.76 26.90
N THR A 3 21.06 19.94 27.79
CA THR A 3 20.09 18.89 28.16
C THR A 3 19.35 18.27 26.96
N TYR A 4 19.04 19.06 25.92
CA TYR A 4 18.37 18.53 24.73
C TYR A 4 19.34 17.77 23.81
N LEU A 5 20.58 18.24 23.70
CA LEU A 5 21.62 17.55 22.94
C LEU A 5 21.99 16.22 23.59
N GLU A 6 22.12 16.21 24.91
CA GLU A 6 22.32 14.98 25.69
C GLU A 6 21.16 14.00 25.46
N LYS A 7 19.90 14.47 25.55
CA LYS A 7 18.74 13.60 25.30
C LYS A 7 18.71 13.04 23.87
N ILE A 8 19.04 13.85 22.86
CA ILE A 8 19.12 13.41 21.46
C ILE A 8 20.19 12.33 21.30
N GLN A 9 21.37 12.53 21.90
CA GLN A 9 22.45 11.56 21.87
C GLN A 9 22.02 10.23 22.51
N THR A 10 21.47 10.26 23.74
CA THR A 10 21.04 9.05 24.45
C THR A 10 19.99 8.27 23.67
N VAL A 11 18.96 8.95 23.14
CA VAL A 11 17.90 8.28 22.39
C VAL A 11 18.41 7.74 21.04
N SER A 12 19.36 8.43 20.40
CA SER A 12 19.99 7.94 19.16
C SER A 12 20.83 6.69 19.42
N GLU A 13 21.56 6.65 20.53
CA GLU A 13 22.33 5.48 20.96
C GLU A 13 21.42 4.29 21.24
N GLU A 14 20.32 4.49 21.98
CA GLU A 14 19.30 3.46 22.20
C GLU A 14 18.72 2.92 20.88
N MET A 15 18.40 3.82 19.94
CA MET A 15 17.85 3.44 18.62
C MET A 15 18.87 2.64 17.80
N TYR A 16 20.14 3.04 17.84
CA TYR A 16 21.23 2.30 17.22
C TYR A 16 21.39 0.90 17.80
N GLU A 17 21.39 0.74 19.12
CA GLU A 17 21.45 -0.58 19.75
C GLU A 17 20.22 -1.44 19.40
N TYR A 18 19.02 -0.85 19.37
CA TYR A 18 17.82 -1.55 18.93
C TYR A 18 17.84 -1.98 17.47
N SER A 19 18.51 -1.22 16.59
CA SER A 19 18.63 -1.59 15.17
C SER A 19 19.32 -2.96 14.97
N LYS A 20 20.18 -3.37 15.91
CA LYS A 20 20.92 -4.63 15.85
C LYS A 20 20.07 -5.85 16.21
N VAL A 21 19.07 -5.65 17.09
CA VAL A 21 18.31 -6.73 17.72
C VAL A 21 16.84 -6.77 17.33
N ARG A 22 16.24 -5.66 16.89
CA ARG A 22 14.83 -5.58 16.51
C ARG A 22 14.63 -5.91 15.04
N ALA A 23 13.46 -6.48 14.73
CA ALA A 23 13.11 -6.92 13.38
C ALA A 23 13.17 -5.78 12.34
N TRP A 24 12.81 -4.55 12.71
CA TRP A 24 12.87 -3.39 11.80
C TRP A 24 14.28 -3.05 11.30
N GLY A 25 15.34 -3.54 11.95
CA GLY A 25 16.72 -3.41 11.44
C GLY A 25 17.04 -4.35 10.28
N LYS A 26 16.17 -5.36 10.04
CA LYS A 26 16.38 -6.43 9.04
C LYS A 26 15.23 -6.56 8.04
N GLN A 27 14.02 -6.14 8.42
CA GLN A 27 12.82 -6.14 7.58
C GLN A 27 12.80 -4.89 6.71
N LEU A 28 13.24 -5.04 5.46
CA LEU A 28 13.38 -3.96 4.50
C LEU A 28 12.01 -3.59 3.91
N LEU A 29 11.90 -2.38 3.38
CA LEU A 29 10.68 -1.77 2.80
C LEU A 29 9.50 -1.54 3.77
N HIS A 30 9.42 -2.28 4.87
CA HIS A 30 8.39 -2.14 5.90
C HIS A 30 8.47 -0.76 6.59
N ASN A 31 7.32 -0.14 6.83
CA ASN A 31 7.18 1.21 7.39
C ASN A 31 8.03 1.50 8.65
N HIS A 32 8.16 0.53 9.57
CA HIS A 32 8.95 0.69 10.80
C HIS A 32 10.45 0.88 10.52
N GLN A 33 10.98 0.23 9.48
CA GLN A 33 12.40 0.32 9.14
C GLN A 33 12.77 1.74 8.71
N ALA A 34 12.07 2.25 7.70
CA ALA A 34 12.32 3.60 7.18
C ALA A 34 12.13 4.67 8.27
N THR A 35 11.11 4.51 9.11
CA THR A 35 10.79 5.46 10.19
C THR A 35 11.91 5.52 11.25
N ASN A 36 12.33 4.36 11.76
CA ASN A 36 13.32 4.32 12.83
C ASN A 36 14.72 4.69 12.32
N MET A 37 15.08 4.27 11.10
CA MET A 37 16.34 4.66 10.47
C MET A 37 16.43 6.17 10.24
N LEU A 38 15.34 6.81 9.83
CA LEU A 38 15.34 8.26 9.65
C LEU A 38 15.44 9.03 10.98
N ALA A 39 14.79 8.54 12.03
CA ALA A 39 14.93 9.12 13.37
C ALA A 39 16.39 9.04 13.84
N LEU A 40 17.04 7.88 13.66
CA LEU A 40 18.45 7.67 13.97
C LEU A 40 19.36 8.60 13.14
N LEU A 41 19.11 8.73 11.83
CA LEU A 41 19.89 9.64 10.97
C LEU A 41 19.77 11.09 11.42
N THR A 42 18.56 11.54 11.75
CA THR A 42 18.32 12.90 12.23
C THR A 42 19.11 13.18 13.51
N GLY A 43 19.04 12.24 14.48
CA GLY A 43 19.82 12.31 15.71
C GLY A 43 21.33 12.32 15.44
N ALA A 44 21.81 11.44 14.57
CA ALA A 44 23.23 11.36 14.21
C ALA A 44 23.75 12.62 13.50
N LEU A 45 22.96 13.27 12.65
CA LEU A 45 23.32 14.53 12.02
C LEU A 45 23.46 15.67 13.06
N VAL A 46 22.61 15.69 14.09
CA VAL A 46 22.69 16.68 15.18
C VAL A 46 23.85 16.38 16.12
N THR A 47 24.00 15.13 16.57
CA THR A 47 25.08 14.71 17.48
C THR A 47 26.45 14.84 16.84
N GLY A 48 26.55 14.66 15.51
CA GLY A 48 27.80 14.82 14.77
C GLY A 48 28.44 16.20 14.86
N LEU A 49 27.71 17.23 15.34
CA LEU A 49 28.26 18.56 15.57
C LEU A 49 29.18 18.66 16.81
N TYR A 50 29.14 17.67 17.72
CA TYR A 50 29.92 17.69 18.97
C TYR A 50 30.43 16.30 19.43
N ASN A 51 29.92 15.20 18.87
CA ASN A 51 30.43 13.84 19.08
C ASN A 51 30.47 13.09 17.73
N GLU A 52 31.49 13.41 16.93
CA GLU A 52 31.61 12.93 15.56
C GLU A 52 31.82 11.41 15.47
N SER A 53 32.59 10.82 16.38
CA SER A 53 32.93 9.38 16.36
C SER A 53 31.67 8.50 16.42
N ASN A 54 30.83 8.70 17.44
CA ASN A 54 29.60 7.90 17.60
C ASN A 54 28.61 8.21 16.47
N ALA A 55 28.47 9.48 16.11
CA ALA A 55 27.57 9.90 15.05
C ALA A 55 27.91 9.26 13.70
N ASN A 56 29.20 9.09 13.37
CA ASN A 56 29.60 8.49 12.10
C ASN A 56 29.27 7.00 12.02
N ILE A 57 29.36 6.27 13.13
CA ILE A 57 28.92 4.85 13.20
C ILE A 57 27.41 4.77 12.92
N TRP A 58 26.61 5.65 13.53
CA TRP A 58 25.16 5.66 13.34
C TRP A 58 24.75 6.05 11.92
N LYS A 59 25.40 7.07 11.34
CA LYS A 59 25.18 7.47 9.93
C LYS A 59 25.47 6.30 8.99
N GLN A 60 26.58 5.58 9.20
CA GLN A 60 26.96 4.45 8.34
C GLN A 60 25.89 3.36 8.37
N VAL A 61 25.41 2.96 9.56
CA VAL A 61 24.36 1.93 9.66
C VAL A 61 23.07 2.37 8.97
N VAL A 62 22.66 3.63 9.12
CA VAL A 62 21.46 4.12 8.42
C VAL A 62 21.68 4.10 6.91
N VAL A 63 22.82 4.58 6.41
CA VAL A 63 23.12 4.56 4.97
C VAL A 63 23.13 3.12 4.45
N ASP A 64 23.78 2.18 5.13
CA ASP A 64 23.84 0.78 4.72
C ASP A 64 22.46 0.12 4.57
N VAL A 65 21.53 0.45 5.48
CA VAL A 65 20.19 -0.13 5.47
C VAL A 65 19.28 0.60 4.48
N MET A 66 19.31 1.94 4.46
CA MET A 66 18.43 2.72 3.59
C MET A 66 18.85 2.64 2.12
N GLU A 67 20.13 2.50 1.79
CA GLU A 67 20.56 2.29 0.40
C GLU A 67 20.16 0.90 -0.11
N LYS A 68 20.09 -0.13 0.77
CA LYS A 68 19.47 -1.42 0.42
C LYS A 68 17.97 -1.26 0.17
N THR A 69 17.27 -0.45 0.98
CA THR A 69 15.87 -0.11 0.74
C THR A 69 15.70 0.58 -0.61
N MET A 70 16.50 1.60 -0.93
CA MET A 70 16.44 2.32 -2.20
C MET A 70 16.76 1.40 -3.38
N PHE A 71 17.73 0.50 -3.24
CA PHE A 71 18.05 -0.53 -4.21
C PHE A 71 16.84 -1.46 -4.48
N LEU A 72 16.17 -1.93 -3.43
CA LEU A 72 14.99 -2.79 -3.56
C LEU A 72 13.80 -2.06 -4.16
N LEU A 73 13.56 -0.81 -3.77
CA LEU A 73 12.52 0.02 -4.37
C LEU A 73 12.71 0.19 -5.88
N ASN A 74 13.95 0.15 -6.38
CA ASN A 74 14.21 0.22 -7.82
C ASN A 74 13.61 -0.96 -8.62
N HIS A 75 13.30 -2.09 -7.96
CA HIS A 75 12.55 -3.20 -8.54
C HIS A 75 11.03 -2.99 -8.55
N VAL A 76 10.52 -2.05 -7.76
CA VAL A 76 9.11 -1.67 -7.71
C VAL A 76 8.83 -0.61 -8.77
N VAL A 77 8.59 -1.08 -9.99
CA VAL A 77 8.52 -0.25 -11.20
C VAL A 77 7.19 0.47 -11.41
N ASP A 78 6.18 0.24 -10.57
CA ASP A 78 4.87 0.91 -10.64
C ASP A 78 4.67 1.96 -9.54
N GLY A 79 5.71 2.20 -8.72
CA GLY A 79 5.69 3.19 -7.65
C GLY A 79 4.84 2.81 -6.44
N SER A 80 4.29 1.58 -6.39
CA SER A 80 3.43 1.16 -5.28
C SER A 80 4.22 0.81 -4.01
N LEU A 81 3.49 0.58 -2.93
CA LEU A 81 3.98 -0.11 -1.73
C LEU A 81 2.92 -1.14 -1.32
N ASP A 82 3.36 -2.35 -0.98
CA ASP A 82 2.51 -3.52 -0.72
C ASP A 82 1.62 -3.35 0.51
N GLU A 83 2.08 -2.58 1.52
CA GLU A 83 1.32 -2.25 2.73
C GLU A 83 0.10 -1.31 2.48
N GLY A 84 -0.20 -0.97 1.22
CA GLY A 84 -1.33 -0.13 0.85
C GLY A 84 -1.07 1.36 1.00
N VAL A 85 -2.06 2.18 0.64
CA VAL A 85 -1.87 3.64 0.48
C VAL A 85 -1.62 4.35 1.82
N ALA A 86 -2.30 3.92 2.87
CA ALA A 86 -2.15 4.52 4.20
C ALA A 86 -0.76 4.24 4.80
N TYR A 87 -0.35 2.98 4.93
CA TYR A 87 1.02 2.65 5.36
C TYR A 87 2.07 3.07 4.35
N GLY A 88 1.77 3.03 3.06
CA GLY A 88 2.63 3.58 2.02
C GLY A 88 2.94 5.06 2.24
N SER A 89 1.98 5.87 2.69
CA SER A 89 2.23 7.26 3.09
C SER A 89 3.15 7.39 4.31
N TYR A 90 3.09 6.43 5.23
CA TYR A 90 3.98 6.33 6.39
C TYR A 90 5.42 6.05 5.93
N THR A 91 5.62 5.03 5.11
CA THR A 91 6.93 4.67 4.56
C THR A 91 7.49 5.79 3.69
N ALA A 92 6.70 6.33 2.77
CA ALA A 92 7.11 7.40 1.85
C ALA A 92 7.50 8.69 2.56
N LYS A 93 6.84 9.05 3.68
CA LYS A 93 7.26 10.20 4.53
C LYS A 93 8.72 10.08 4.94
N SER A 94 9.17 8.87 5.28
CA SER A 94 10.53 8.65 5.76
C SER A 94 11.53 8.49 4.61
N ILE A 95 11.13 7.83 3.52
CA ILE A 95 11.95 7.71 2.31
C ILE A 95 12.26 9.09 1.71
N THR A 96 11.27 9.97 1.53
CA THR A 96 11.52 11.29 0.92
C THR A 96 12.45 12.15 1.77
N GLN A 97 12.34 12.08 3.09
CA GLN A 97 13.27 12.73 4.01
C GLN A 97 14.67 12.14 3.92
N TYR A 98 14.79 10.81 3.83
CA TYR A 98 16.09 10.16 3.63
C TYR A 98 16.73 10.61 2.32
N VAL A 99 16.01 10.57 1.20
CA VAL A 99 16.52 10.99 -0.12
C VAL A 99 17.01 12.44 -0.06
N TYR A 100 16.24 13.35 0.55
CA TYR A 100 16.63 14.74 0.72
C TYR A 100 17.90 14.90 1.58
N LEU A 101 17.92 14.27 2.77
CA LEU A 101 19.02 14.42 3.72
C LEU A 101 20.30 13.74 3.22
N ALA A 102 20.19 12.56 2.61
CA ALA A 102 21.33 11.83 2.07
C ALA A 102 21.99 12.60 0.93
N HIS A 103 21.19 13.19 0.04
CA HIS A 103 21.72 14.07 -1.00
C HIS A 103 22.39 15.30 -0.40
N ARG A 104 21.71 16.00 0.51
CA ARG A 104 22.20 17.25 1.12
C ARG A 104 23.48 17.07 1.94
N HIS A 105 23.57 16.01 2.74
CA HIS A 105 24.64 15.84 3.73
C HIS A 105 25.74 14.88 3.30
N PHE A 106 25.47 13.96 2.37
CA PHE A 106 26.43 12.93 1.94
C PHE A 106 26.68 12.93 0.43
N GLY A 107 25.96 13.73 -0.35
CA GLY A 107 26.07 13.73 -1.82
C GLY A 107 25.48 12.47 -2.48
N ILE A 108 24.77 11.62 -1.73
CA ILE A 108 24.14 10.40 -2.25
C ILE A 108 22.88 10.78 -3.03
N ASN A 109 22.87 10.57 -4.34
CA ASN A 109 21.76 10.95 -5.20
C ASN A 109 20.86 9.76 -5.54
N ASN A 110 19.64 9.78 -5.02
CA ASN A 110 18.60 8.78 -5.28
C ASN A 110 17.44 9.29 -6.16
N LEU A 111 17.51 10.52 -6.68
CA LEU A 111 16.38 11.17 -7.38
C LEU A 111 15.97 10.47 -8.68
N GLU A 112 16.86 9.66 -9.26
CA GLU A 112 16.62 8.92 -10.50
C GLU A 112 15.99 7.54 -10.28
N ASN A 113 15.70 7.16 -9.04
CA ASN A 113 15.10 5.87 -8.68
C ASN A 113 13.75 5.65 -9.39
N ASN A 114 13.56 4.45 -9.95
CA ASN A 114 12.37 4.08 -10.72
C ASN A 114 11.09 4.23 -9.90
N TRP A 115 11.12 3.83 -8.63
CA TRP A 115 9.98 3.95 -7.74
C TRP A 115 9.59 5.41 -7.54
N LEU A 116 10.55 6.31 -7.28
CA LEU A 116 10.27 7.75 -7.09
C LEU A 116 9.60 8.36 -8.32
N LYS A 117 10.06 8.01 -9.52
CA LYS A 117 9.49 8.51 -10.79
C LYS A 117 8.05 8.08 -10.98
N MET A 118 7.67 6.92 -10.45
CA MET A 118 6.34 6.33 -10.60
C MET A 118 5.42 6.60 -9.40
N HIS A 119 5.96 6.96 -8.24
CA HIS A 119 5.22 7.05 -6.97
C HIS A 119 4.08 8.09 -6.98
N PHE A 120 4.13 9.09 -7.87
CA PHE A 120 3.00 9.99 -8.09
C PHE A 120 1.70 9.22 -8.44
N TRP A 121 1.81 8.21 -9.30
CA TRP A 121 0.67 7.42 -9.74
C TRP A 121 0.08 6.58 -8.61
N PHE A 122 0.90 6.15 -7.65
CA PHE A 122 0.40 5.48 -6.46
C PHE A 122 -0.53 6.35 -5.63
N TYR A 123 -0.30 7.67 -5.54
CA TYR A 123 -1.25 8.57 -4.86
C TYR A 123 -2.42 8.99 -5.74
N TYR A 124 -2.18 9.24 -7.03
CA TYR A 124 -3.21 9.73 -7.94
C TYR A 124 -4.20 8.62 -8.34
N ALA A 125 -3.70 7.47 -8.76
CA ALA A 125 -4.52 6.39 -9.31
C ALA A 125 -5.22 5.53 -8.25
N THR A 126 -5.00 5.78 -6.96
CA THR A 126 -5.72 5.11 -5.86
C THR A 126 -6.74 6.02 -5.17
N LEU A 127 -6.94 7.24 -5.68
CA LEU A 127 -7.80 8.24 -5.08
C LEU A 127 -9.23 8.14 -5.63
N LEU A 128 -10.21 8.00 -4.75
CA LEU A 128 -11.62 7.99 -5.15
C LEU A 128 -12.09 9.39 -5.57
N PRO A 129 -13.18 9.48 -6.35
CA PRO A 129 -13.79 10.73 -6.73
C PRO A 129 -14.01 11.67 -5.55
N GLY A 130 -13.58 12.94 -5.69
CA GLY A 130 -13.70 13.95 -4.65
C GLY A 130 -12.48 14.15 -3.76
N PHE A 131 -11.38 13.42 -3.98
CA PHE A 131 -10.07 13.66 -3.35
C PHE A 131 -10.03 13.49 -1.82
N GLN A 132 -10.95 12.71 -1.23
CA GLN A 132 -11.05 12.52 0.22
C GLN A 132 -10.64 11.13 0.72
N ARG A 133 -10.89 10.10 -0.11
CA ARG A 133 -10.79 8.69 0.25
C ARG A 133 -9.88 7.96 -0.73
N THR A 134 -9.09 7.02 -0.23
CA THR A 134 -8.27 6.13 -1.09
C THR A 134 -8.89 4.75 -1.18
N VAL A 135 -8.36 3.91 -2.07
CA VAL A 135 -8.83 2.54 -2.35
C VAL A 135 -9.06 1.69 -1.10
N GLY A 136 -8.23 1.85 -0.06
CA GLY A 136 -8.45 1.24 1.26
C GLY A 136 -7.90 -0.17 1.45
N ILE A 137 -7.19 -0.70 0.45
CA ILE A 137 -6.53 -2.02 0.47
C ILE A 137 -5.51 -2.12 1.61
N ALA A 138 -5.40 -3.32 2.20
CA ALA A 138 -4.56 -3.66 3.34
C ALA A 138 -4.95 -2.90 4.62
N ASP A 139 -4.14 -3.00 5.69
CA ASP A 139 -4.41 -2.23 6.90
C ASP A 139 -4.38 -0.72 6.60
N SER A 140 -5.56 -0.12 6.52
CA SER A 140 -5.70 1.27 6.08
C SER A 140 -6.59 2.08 7.01
N ASN A 141 -6.46 3.40 6.97
CA ASN A 141 -7.56 4.29 7.30
C ASN A 141 -8.32 4.65 6.01
N TYR A 142 -9.25 5.60 6.07
CA TYR A 142 -9.99 6.02 4.87
C TYR A 142 -9.10 6.66 3.78
N ASN A 143 -7.87 7.08 4.07
CA ASN A 143 -7.02 7.80 3.12
C ASN A 143 -5.51 7.59 3.32
N TRP A 144 -4.84 8.46 4.09
CA TRP A 144 -3.41 8.43 4.34
C TRP A 144 -3.15 8.55 5.83
N PHE A 145 -2.08 7.93 6.33
CA PHE A 145 -1.63 8.19 7.70
C PHE A 145 -0.81 9.47 7.82
N TYR A 146 -0.05 9.85 6.79
CA TYR A 146 0.86 10.99 6.83
C TYR A 146 0.84 11.77 5.51
N GLY A 147 0.67 13.10 5.59
CA GLY A 147 0.55 13.96 4.40
C GLY A 147 -0.78 13.73 3.66
N PRO A 148 -0.77 13.42 2.34
CA PRO A 148 0.38 13.13 1.48
C PRO A 148 0.96 14.37 0.79
N GLU A 149 0.48 15.58 1.10
CA GLU A 149 0.88 16.83 0.43
C GLU A 149 2.40 17.04 0.48
N SER A 150 3.04 16.73 1.60
CA SER A 150 4.50 16.83 1.77
C SER A 150 5.26 15.95 0.76
N GLN A 151 4.83 14.69 0.60
CA GLN A 151 5.42 13.75 -0.35
C GLN A 151 5.16 14.21 -1.79
N LEU A 152 3.97 14.72 -2.10
CA LEU A 152 3.61 15.20 -3.44
C LEU A 152 4.43 16.42 -3.87
N VAL A 153 4.60 17.41 -3.00
CA VAL A 153 5.42 18.60 -3.33
C VAL A 153 6.91 18.26 -3.38
N PHE A 154 7.37 17.27 -2.62
CA PHE A 154 8.71 16.72 -2.76
C PHE A 154 8.91 16.10 -4.15
N LEU A 155 7.98 15.23 -4.57
CA LEU A 155 8.04 14.61 -5.90
C LEU A 155 8.05 15.67 -6.99
N ASP A 156 7.23 16.72 -6.87
CA ASP A 156 7.19 17.78 -7.88
C ASP A 156 8.52 18.56 -7.95
N LYS A 157 9.03 19.01 -6.80
CA LYS A 157 10.26 19.81 -6.75
C LYS A 157 11.49 19.05 -7.24
N TYR A 158 11.63 17.78 -6.85
CA TYR A 158 12.87 17.05 -7.04
C TYR A 158 12.83 16.01 -8.16
N VAL A 159 11.65 15.50 -8.54
CA VAL A 159 11.50 14.38 -9.47
C VAL A 159 10.73 14.78 -10.74
N LEU A 160 9.46 15.18 -10.62
CA LEU A 160 8.55 15.40 -11.76
C LEU A 160 8.78 16.74 -12.46
N LYS A 161 8.96 17.81 -11.67
CA LYS A 161 9.23 19.19 -12.12
C LYS A 161 8.26 19.71 -13.17
N ASN A 162 6.98 19.42 -12.99
CA ASN A 162 5.95 19.72 -13.99
C ASN A 162 4.65 20.32 -13.40
N GLY A 163 4.55 20.47 -12.08
CA GLY A 163 3.40 21.08 -11.41
C GLY A 163 2.29 20.08 -11.02
N THR A 164 2.37 18.80 -11.39
CA THR A 164 1.28 17.84 -11.11
C THR A 164 1.23 17.41 -9.65
N GLY A 165 2.37 17.32 -8.97
CA GLY A 165 2.42 17.05 -7.54
C GLY A 165 1.84 18.20 -6.73
N ASN A 166 2.21 19.44 -7.06
CA ASN A 166 1.65 20.65 -6.47
C ASN A 166 0.14 20.73 -6.67
N TRP A 167 -0.35 20.42 -7.87
CA TRP A 167 -1.79 20.39 -8.16
C TRP A 167 -2.54 19.36 -7.31
N LEU A 168 -2.04 18.12 -7.22
CA LEU A 168 -2.71 17.07 -6.46
C LEU A 168 -2.72 17.38 -4.97
N ALA A 169 -1.60 17.90 -4.43
CA ALA A 169 -1.52 18.36 -3.05
C ALA A 169 -2.57 19.44 -2.75
N GLN A 170 -2.79 20.39 -3.69
CA GLN A 170 -3.84 21.41 -3.55
C GLN A 170 -5.25 20.81 -3.58
N GLN A 171 -5.52 19.83 -4.46
CA GLN A 171 -6.84 19.18 -4.49
C GLN A 171 -7.12 18.45 -3.17
N ILE A 172 -6.15 17.69 -2.66
CA ILE A 172 -6.30 16.96 -1.39
C ILE A 172 -6.51 17.93 -0.24
N ARG A 173 -5.68 18.98 -0.14
CA ARG A 173 -5.80 20.00 0.92
C ARG A 173 -7.15 20.71 0.88
N LYS A 174 -7.63 21.07 -0.32
CA LYS A 174 -8.92 21.75 -0.53
C LYS A 174 -10.09 20.89 -0.09
N HIS A 175 -10.05 19.58 -0.35
CA HIS A 175 -11.16 18.68 -0.08
C HIS A 175 -11.03 17.91 1.24
N ARG A 176 -9.95 18.09 2.00
CA ARG A 176 -9.69 17.38 3.26
C ARG A 176 -10.93 17.40 4.19
N PRO A 177 -11.40 16.23 4.69
CA PRO A 177 -12.55 16.15 5.58
C PRO A 177 -12.36 17.01 6.84
N LYS A 178 -13.42 17.69 7.27
CA LYS A 178 -13.41 18.55 8.47
C LYS A 178 -14.04 17.86 9.68
N ASP A 179 -14.90 16.89 9.43
CA ASP A 179 -15.68 16.12 10.38
C ASP A 179 -15.90 14.68 9.87
N GLY A 180 -16.38 13.81 10.77
CA GLY A 180 -16.68 12.42 10.46
C GLY A 180 -15.47 11.46 10.50
N PRO A 181 -15.66 10.21 10.06
CA PRO A 181 -14.68 9.13 10.26
C PRO A 181 -13.43 9.25 9.38
N MET A 182 -13.46 10.12 8.36
CA MET A 182 -12.33 10.35 7.44
C MET A 182 -11.34 11.43 7.90
N VAL A 183 -11.58 12.06 9.06
CA VAL A 183 -10.70 13.10 9.60
C VAL A 183 -9.38 12.50 10.05
N GLN A 184 -8.30 13.19 9.72
CA GLN A 184 -6.95 12.84 10.14
C GLN A 184 -6.80 12.85 11.67
N SER A 185 -6.15 11.82 12.22
CA SER A 185 -5.97 11.71 13.67
C SER A 185 -5.15 12.88 14.24
N THR A 186 -5.40 13.26 15.49
CA THR A 186 -4.69 14.34 16.17
C THR A 186 -3.18 14.09 16.28
N ALA A 187 -2.77 12.82 16.34
CA ALA A 187 -1.37 12.41 16.41
C ALA A 187 -0.62 12.55 15.07
N GLN A 188 -1.34 12.56 13.94
CA GLN A 188 -0.73 12.50 12.60
C GLN A 188 -0.87 13.78 11.80
N ARG A 189 -2.01 14.48 11.93
CA ARG A 189 -2.48 15.54 11.01
C ARG A 189 -1.53 16.70 10.74
N TRP A 190 -0.58 16.97 11.64
CA TRP A 190 0.37 18.09 11.52
C TRP A 190 1.83 17.66 11.35
N SER A 191 2.09 16.35 11.35
CA SER A 191 3.44 15.80 11.42
C SER A 191 4.33 16.10 10.21
N THR A 192 3.74 16.40 9.04
CA THR A 192 4.47 16.66 7.78
C THR A 192 4.36 18.11 7.27
N LEU A 193 3.71 19.00 8.02
CA LEU A 193 3.53 20.41 7.59
C LEU A 193 4.87 21.13 7.38
N HIS A 194 5.86 20.82 8.22
CA HIS A 194 7.18 21.45 8.14
C HIS A 194 7.95 21.04 6.87
N THR A 195 7.94 19.76 6.50
CA THR A 195 8.58 19.29 5.26
C THR A 195 7.80 19.73 4.03
N GLU A 196 6.47 19.76 4.09
CA GLU A 196 5.62 20.33 3.03
C GLU A 196 5.99 21.78 2.74
N TYR A 197 6.16 22.60 3.78
CA TYR A 197 6.60 23.99 3.63
C TYR A 197 8.00 24.12 3.02
N ILE A 198 8.96 23.32 3.48
CA ILE A 198 10.36 23.37 3.01
C ILE A 198 10.50 22.88 1.56
N TRP A 199 9.71 21.88 1.18
CA TRP A 199 9.80 21.22 -0.12
C TRP A 199 8.86 21.78 -1.17
N TYR A 200 7.92 22.64 -0.82
CA TYR A 200 7.13 23.34 -1.82
C TYR A 200 8.02 24.22 -2.71
N ASP A 201 7.81 24.14 -4.03
CA ASP A 201 8.41 25.03 -5.01
C ASP A 201 7.31 25.86 -5.68
N ALA A 202 7.25 27.14 -5.34
CA ALA A 202 6.24 28.06 -5.87
C ALA A 202 6.47 28.45 -7.34
N SER A 203 7.65 28.19 -7.90
CA SER A 203 7.93 28.45 -9.32
C SER A 203 7.25 27.42 -10.23
N LEU A 204 6.96 26.23 -9.70
CA LEU A 204 6.20 25.18 -10.38
C LEU A 204 4.70 25.47 -10.25
N THR A 205 4.13 26.08 -11.29
CA THR A 205 2.70 26.38 -11.34
C THR A 205 1.90 25.07 -11.31
N PRO A 206 0.90 24.93 -10.42
CA PRO A 206 0.06 23.73 -10.36
C PRO A 206 -0.58 23.41 -11.71
N HIS A 207 -0.33 22.20 -12.20
CA HIS A 207 -0.83 21.71 -13.48
C HIS A 207 -1.56 20.38 -13.31
N LEU A 208 -2.74 20.25 -13.90
CA LEU A 208 -3.49 19.00 -13.88
C LEU A 208 -2.76 17.91 -14.70
N PRO A 209 -2.89 16.62 -14.33
CA PRO A 209 -2.46 15.53 -15.20
C PRO A 209 -3.16 15.62 -16.56
N SER A 210 -2.46 15.23 -17.64
CA SER A 210 -2.95 15.39 -19.02
C SER A 210 -4.27 14.65 -19.31
N ASP A 211 -4.57 13.61 -18.53
CA ASP A 211 -5.76 12.78 -18.63
C ASP A 211 -6.84 13.12 -17.59
N TYR A 212 -6.64 14.18 -16.80
CA TYR A 212 -7.59 14.60 -15.78
C TYR A 212 -8.99 14.86 -16.37
N GLY A 213 -10.01 14.39 -15.66
CA GLY A 213 -11.41 14.47 -16.09
C GLY A 213 -11.86 13.34 -17.00
N THR A 214 -10.95 12.44 -17.42
CA THR A 214 -11.30 11.22 -18.16
C THR A 214 -11.14 10.01 -17.26
N ALA A 215 -12.17 9.14 -17.20
CA ALA A 215 -12.05 7.89 -16.47
C ALA A 215 -11.06 6.95 -17.19
N LYS A 216 -9.96 6.63 -16.51
CA LYS A 216 -8.87 5.80 -17.02
C LYS A 216 -8.62 4.62 -16.11
N MET A 217 -8.33 3.48 -16.73
CA MET A 217 -7.76 2.32 -16.07
C MET A 217 -6.28 2.55 -15.79
N HIS A 218 -5.83 2.22 -14.59
CA HIS A 218 -4.43 2.13 -14.21
C HIS A 218 -4.14 0.72 -13.66
N VAL A 219 -2.99 0.16 -14.00
CA VAL A 219 -2.55 -1.16 -13.55
C VAL A 219 -1.24 -1.01 -12.80
N PHE A 220 -1.22 -1.52 -11.56
CA PHE A 220 -0.04 -1.65 -10.71
C PHE A 220 0.48 -3.09 -10.81
N PRO A 221 1.34 -3.43 -11.79
CA PRO A 221 1.79 -4.79 -12.04
C PRO A 221 2.65 -5.40 -10.92
N ASN A 222 3.31 -4.57 -10.10
CA ASN A 222 4.02 -5.05 -8.91
C ASN A 222 3.02 -5.30 -7.77
N TRP A 223 2.10 -4.37 -7.53
CA TRP A 223 1.11 -4.51 -6.46
C TRP A 223 0.06 -5.60 -6.74
N GLY A 224 -0.25 -5.83 -8.03
CA GLY A 224 -1.39 -6.65 -8.45
C GLY A 224 -2.73 -5.95 -8.28
N VAL A 225 -2.78 -4.63 -8.48
CA VAL A 225 -3.99 -3.81 -8.33
C VAL A 225 -4.34 -3.14 -9.66
N VAL A 226 -5.61 -3.16 -10.01
CA VAL A 226 -6.19 -2.39 -11.11
C VAL A 226 -7.12 -1.35 -10.51
N THR A 227 -7.08 -0.12 -11.00
CA THR A 227 -8.04 0.93 -10.65
C THR A 227 -8.64 1.54 -11.91
N TYR A 228 -9.83 2.12 -11.79
CA TYR A 228 -10.51 2.83 -12.85
C TYR A 228 -11.19 4.08 -12.30
N GLY A 229 -11.07 5.21 -13.00
CA GLY A 229 -11.77 6.46 -12.65
C GLY A 229 -11.21 7.18 -11.42
N ALA A 230 -9.93 6.96 -11.13
CA ALA A 230 -9.23 7.59 -10.02
C ALA A 230 -9.01 9.11 -10.23
N GLY A 231 -8.92 9.85 -9.13
CA GLY A 231 -8.57 11.27 -9.15
C GLY A 231 -9.62 12.19 -9.78
N LEU A 232 -10.84 11.70 -10.04
CA LEU A 232 -11.92 12.48 -10.65
C LEU A 232 -12.65 13.38 -9.62
N PRO A 233 -13.37 14.42 -10.05
CA PRO A 233 -14.30 15.15 -9.18
C PRO A 233 -15.44 14.27 -8.67
N ASN A 234 -16.01 14.59 -7.50
CA ASN A 234 -17.22 13.91 -7.02
C ASN A 234 -18.45 14.42 -7.79
N THR A 235 -18.85 13.70 -8.84
CA THR A 235 -20.05 14.00 -9.64
C THR A 235 -20.82 12.72 -9.92
N GLN A 236 -22.11 12.85 -10.25
CA GLN A 236 -22.99 11.72 -10.54
C GLN A 236 -22.59 10.90 -11.78
N ALA A 237 -21.62 11.36 -12.58
CA ALA A 237 -21.13 10.60 -13.74
C ALA A 237 -19.83 9.83 -13.44
N ASN A 238 -19.12 10.18 -12.37
CA ASN A 238 -17.77 9.66 -12.13
C ASN A 238 -17.84 8.43 -11.24
N THR A 239 -17.20 7.36 -11.70
CA THR A 239 -17.23 6.06 -11.04
C THR A 239 -15.83 5.62 -10.73
N PHE A 240 -15.64 5.06 -9.54
CA PHE A 240 -14.41 4.40 -9.18
C PHE A 240 -14.62 2.91 -9.05
N PHE A 241 -13.65 2.17 -9.56
CA PHE A 241 -13.56 0.73 -9.40
C PHE A 241 -12.12 0.36 -9.09
N SER A 242 -11.92 -0.65 -8.25
CA SER A 242 -10.63 -1.30 -8.09
C SER A 242 -10.76 -2.80 -7.97
N PHE A 243 -9.70 -3.52 -8.32
CA PHE A 243 -9.59 -4.97 -8.22
C PHE A 243 -8.17 -5.34 -7.80
N LYS A 244 -8.03 -6.22 -6.80
CA LYS A 244 -6.73 -6.73 -6.35
C LYS A 244 -6.63 -8.22 -6.60
N SER A 245 -5.57 -8.65 -7.28
CA SER A 245 -5.11 -10.04 -7.32
C SER A 245 -3.63 -10.05 -7.65
N GLY A 246 -2.80 -10.22 -6.62
CA GLY A 246 -1.37 -10.00 -6.68
C GLY A 246 -0.58 -10.93 -5.77
N LYS A 247 0.74 -10.90 -5.93
CA LYS A 247 1.67 -11.68 -5.12
C LYS A 247 1.85 -11.03 -3.75
N LEU A 248 1.95 -11.84 -2.71
CA LEU A 248 2.28 -11.39 -1.35
C LEU A 248 3.59 -10.57 -1.34
N GLY A 249 3.59 -9.42 -0.67
CA GLY A 249 4.67 -8.43 -0.64
C GLY A 249 4.83 -7.62 -1.94
N GLY A 250 3.96 -7.84 -2.92
CA GLY A 250 4.15 -7.38 -4.29
C GLY A 250 5.18 -8.22 -5.07
N ARG A 251 5.06 -8.20 -6.41
CA ARG A 251 5.84 -9.04 -7.33
C ARG A 251 7.35 -8.96 -7.10
N ALA A 252 7.90 -7.77 -6.87
CA ALA A 252 9.33 -7.57 -6.66
C ALA A 252 9.82 -8.29 -5.40
N VAL A 253 9.15 -8.12 -4.26
CA VAL A 253 9.52 -8.80 -3.01
C VAL A 253 9.33 -10.30 -3.16
N TYR A 254 8.18 -10.72 -3.67
CA TYR A 254 7.88 -12.14 -3.89
C TYR A 254 8.95 -12.80 -4.74
N ASP A 255 9.24 -12.26 -5.93
CA ASP A 255 10.22 -12.85 -6.85
C ASP A 255 11.63 -12.85 -6.23
N ILE A 256 12.01 -11.83 -5.46
CA ILE A 256 13.28 -11.80 -4.74
C ILE A 256 13.36 -12.89 -3.67
N VAL A 257 12.29 -13.11 -2.90
CA VAL A 257 12.23 -14.15 -1.87
C VAL A 257 12.35 -15.56 -2.47
N HIS A 258 11.66 -15.79 -3.58
CA HIS A 258 11.56 -17.12 -4.19
C HIS A 258 12.74 -17.45 -5.11
N PHE A 259 13.20 -16.49 -5.93
CA PHE A 259 14.35 -16.70 -6.82
C PHE A 259 15.69 -16.47 -6.15
N LYS A 260 15.71 -15.79 -5.00
CA LYS A 260 16.91 -15.50 -4.19
C LYS A 260 18.06 -14.89 -5.00
N PRO A 261 17.82 -13.81 -5.79
CA PRO A 261 18.85 -13.22 -6.64
C PRO A 261 19.96 -12.52 -5.83
N TYR A 262 19.74 -12.26 -4.53
CA TYR A 262 20.64 -11.48 -3.67
C TYR A 262 21.08 -12.28 -2.45
N SER A 263 22.39 -12.47 -2.30
CA SER A 263 22.99 -13.25 -1.19
C SER A 263 22.79 -12.63 0.20
N TRP A 264 22.45 -11.35 0.27
CA TRP A 264 22.22 -10.63 1.53
C TRP A 264 20.75 -10.66 1.97
N ILE A 265 19.88 -11.38 1.26
CA ILE A 265 18.46 -11.58 1.59
C ILE A 265 18.22 -13.04 1.96
N ASP A 266 17.77 -13.27 3.19
CA ASP A 266 17.36 -14.56 3.76
C ASP A 266 15.84 -14.72 3.72
N GLY A 267 15.29 -14.71 2.50
CA GLY A 267 13.86 -14.90 2.22
C GLY A 267 12.94 -13.97 3.03
N TRP A 268 11.81 -14.52 3.49
CA TRP A 268 10.80 -13.79 4.26
C TRP A 268 11.29 -13.19 5.59
N LYS A 269 12.47 -13.58 6.10
CA LYS A 269 13.01 -12.97 7.33
C LYS A 269 13.43 -11.51 7.13
N ASN A 270 13.66 -11.11 5.87
CA ASN A 270 14.02 -9.75 5.49
C ASN A 270 12.84 -8.88 5.03
N PHE A 271 11.62 -9.40 5.07
CA PHE A 271 10.41 -8.67 4.69
C PHE A 271 9.30 -8.90 5.72
N ASN A 272 8.24 -8.10 5.64
CA ASN A 272 7.12 -8.20 6.58
C ASN A 272 5.82 -7.74 5.90
N PRO A 273 5.07 -8.66 5.26
CA PRO A 273 3.75 -8.37 4.71
C PRO A 273 2.64 -8.50 5.77
N GLY A 274 2.94 -8.32 7.06
CA GLY A 274 1.97 -8.55 8.14
C GLY A 274 0.74 -7.63 8.11
N HIS A 275 0.87 -6.47 7.44
CA HIS A 275 -0.19 -5.50 7.20
C HIS A 275 -1.07 -5.83 5.98
N GLU A 276 -0.66 -6.76 5.13
CA GLU A 276 -1.50 -7.25 4.04
C GLU A 276 -2.69 -8.05 4.57
N HIS A 277 -3.72 -8.13 3.73
CA HIS A 277 -4.96 -8.84 4.03
C HIS A 277 -5.09 -10.11 3.18
N PRO A 278 -5.86 -11.11 3.64
CA PRO A 278 -6.32 -12.22 2.81
C PRO A 278 -7.43 -11.73 1.86
N ASP A 279 -7.06 -10.97 0.83
CA ASP A 279 -7.93 -10.14 0.00
C ASP A 279 -7.72 -10.33 -1.52
N GLN A 280 -7.12 -11.44 -1.96
CA GLN A 280 -6.90 -11.69 -3.40
C GLN A 280 -8.23 -11.94 -4.11
N ASN A 281 -8.39 -11.41 -5.33
CA ASN A 281 -9.67 -11.27 -6.05
C ASN A 281 -10.71 -10.37 -5.36
N SER A 282 -10.31 -9.52 -4.42
CA SER A 282 -11.20 -8.47 -3.89
C SER A 282 -11.40 -7.34 -4.89
N PHE A 283 -12.48 -6.60 -4.72
CA PHE A 283 -12.76 -5.39 -5.50
C PHE A 283 -13.46 -4.34 -4.64
N THR A 284 -13.41 -3.09 -5.09
CA THR A 284 -14.24 -2.01 -4.57
C THR A 284 -14.98 -1.33 -5.72
N PHE A 285 -16.16 -0.80 -5.42
CA PHE A 285 -17.01 -0.17 -6.42
C PHE A 285 -17.72 1.04 -5.80
N ALA A 286 -17.47 2.21 -6.39
CA ALA A 286 -18.08 3.47 -5.99
C ALA A 286 -18.71 4.16 -7.21
N PRO A 287 -19.89 3.71 -7.65
CA PRO A 287 -20.63 4.34 -8.74
C PRO A 287 -21.02 5.77 -8.34
N ASN A 288 -20.94 6.70 -9.29
CA ASN A 288 -21.37 8.10 -9.10
C ASN A 288 -20.67 8.80 -7.91
N GLY A 289 -19.45 8.38 -7.56
CA GLY A 289 -18.70 8.87 -6.41
C GLY A 289 -19.20 8.39 -5.04
N GLN A 290 -20.26 7.58 -5.00
CA GLN A 290 -20.79 7.01 -3.76
C GLN A 290 -20.26 5.59 -3.56
N VAL A 291 -19.64 5.33 -2.40
CA VAL A 291 -19.08 4.01 -2.10
C VAL A 291 -20.21 3.00 -1.89
N PHE A 292 -20.23 1.97 -2.73
CA PHE A 292 -21.24 0.91 -2.70
C PHE A 292 -20.66 -0.41 -2.19
N VAL A 293 -19.52 -0.83 -2.73
CA VAL A 293 -18.69 -1.92 -2.21
C VAL A 293 -17.37 -1.31 -1.73
N SER A 294 -17.10 -1.39 -0.45
CA SER A 294 -15.89 -0.84 0.18
C SER A 294 -14.93 -1.91 0.64
N ASP A 295 -13.68 -1.53 0.82
CA ASP A 295 -12.71 -2.29 1.61
C ASP A 295 -13.07 -2.25 3.11
N ALA A 296 -12.38 -3.04 3.94
CA ALA A 296 -12.63 -3.19 5.38
C ALA A 296 -11.73 -2.33 6.28
N LEU A 297 -10.74 -1.64 5.72
CA LEU A 297 -9.77 -0.81 6.48
C LEU A 297 -8.97 -1.66 7.48
N TYR A 298 -8.35 -1.02 8.48
CA TYR A 298 -7.56 -1.71 9.50
C TYR A 298 -8.41 -2.73 10.28
N GLY A 299 -7.97 -4.00 10.30
CA GLY A 299 -8.71 -5.06 10.97
C GLY A 299 -7.91 -6.35 11.22
N PRO A 300 -8.52 -7.32 11.92
CA PRO A 300 -7.95 -8.66 12.00
C PRO A 300 -7.90 -9.30 10.61
N LYS A 301 -6.91 -10.18 10.38
CA LYS A 301 -6.68 -10.82 9.09
C LYS A 301 -7.61 -12.03 8.95
N LEU A 302 -8.81 -11.77 8.45
CA LEU A 302 -9.87 -12.75 8.25
C LEU A 302 -10.45 -12.56 6.86
N SER A 303 -10.50 -13.63 6.07
CA SER A 303 -10.89 -13.53 4.66
C SER A 303 -12.30 -12.99 4.49
N TYR A 304 -13.22 -13.36 5.38
CA TYR A 304 -14.61 -12.91 5.31
C TYR A 304 -14.80 -11.42 5.59
N LEU A 305 -13.77 -10.72 6.10
CA LEU A 305 -13.78 -9.26 6.22
C LEU A 305 -13.40 -8.58 4.91
N ASN A 306 -12.92 -9.31 3.91
CA ASN A 306 -12.62 -8.78 2.58
C ASN A 306 -13.70 -9.19 1.58
N ASN A 307 -13.73 -8.51 0.43
CA ASN A 307 -14.69 -8.79 -0.64
C ASN A 307 -14.30 -10.04 -1.45
N VAL A 308 -14.09 -11.18 -0.80
CA VAL A 308 -13.54 -12.42 -1.38
C VAL A 308 -14.44 -13.63 -1.16
N LEU A 309 -14.00 -14.80 -1.65
CA LEU A 309 -14.67 -16.09 -1.46
C LEU A 309 -14.07 -16.86 -0.27
N VAL A 310 -14.90 -17.60 0.43
CA VAL A 310 -14.51 -18.63 1.41
C VAL A 310 -15.22 -19.94 1.11
N PHE A 311 -14.64 -21.07 1.51
CA PHE A 311 -15.10 -22.40 1.15
C PHE A 311 -15.34 -23.30 2.36
N ALA A 312 -16.28 -24.23 2.24
CA ALA A 312 -16.57 -25.24 3.26
C ALA A 312 -17.04 -26.58 2.66
N PRO A 313 -16.88 -27.68 3.40
CA PRO A 313 -16.05 -27.80 4.60
C PRO A 313 -14.57 -27.85 4.22
N SER A 314 -13.73 -27.10 4.93
CA SER A 314 -12.27 -27.15 4.71
C SER A 314 -11.56 -28.04 5.74
N PRO A 315 -10.64 -28.94 5.31
CA PRO A 315 -9.84 -29.76 6.22
C PRO A 315 -8.86 -28.97 7.10
N THR A 316 -8.49 -27.76 6.65
CA THR A 316 -7.47 -26.92 7.30
C THR A 316 -8.05 -25.70 8.01
N SER A 317 -9.38 -25.62 8.15
CA SER A 317 -10.07 -24.51 8.81
C SER A 317 -9.58 -24.34 10.26
N GLN A 318 -9.10 -23.14 10.62
CA GLN A 318 -8.54 -22.86 11.95
C GLN A 318 -9.49 -22.07 12.86
N CYS A 319 -10.09 -20.98 12.37
CA CYS A 319 -10.83 -20.04 13.23
C CYS A 319 -12.31 -19.84 12.88
N ASN A 320 -12.79 -20.38 11.75
CA ASN A 320 -14.17 -20.19 11.30
C ASN A 320 -14.86 -21.50 10.86
N MET A 321 -14.63 -22.59 11.59
CA MET A 321 -15.13 -23.92 11.21
C MET A 321 -16.63 -23.92 10.88
N PRO A 322 -17.05 -24.56 9.77
CA PRO A 322 -16.25 -25.39 8.85
C PRO A 322 -15.61 -24.61 7.68
N TRP A 323 -15.67 -23.27 7.71
CA TRP A 323 -15.22 -22.38 6.64
C TRP A 323 -13.74 -22.02 6.76
N GLU A 324 -13.09 -21.94 5.61
CA GLU A 324 -11.74 -21.39 5.47
C GLU A 324 -11.68 -20.49 4.23
N GLY A 325 -10.96 -19.39 4.36
CA GLY A 325 -10.66 -18.48 3.27
C GLY A 325 -9.21 -18.65 2.80
N GLN A 326 -8.53 -17.52 2.61
CA GLN A 326 -7.18 -17.48 2.07
C GLN A 326 -6.11 -17.70 3.14
N LEU A 327 -4.96 -18.17 2.69
CA LEU A 327 -3.78 -18.47 3.50
C LEU A 327 -3.32 -17.25 4.32
N GLY A 328 -2.80 -17.53 5.52
CA GLY A 328 -2.28 -16.51 6.43
C GLY A 328 -3.32 -15.84 7.32
N GLU A 329 -4.61 -16.20 7.23
CA GLU A 329 -5.67 -15.65 8.07
C GLU A 329 -5.63 -16.13 9.55
N CYS A 330 -6.66 -15.75 10.32
CA CYS A 330 -6.85 -16.12 11.73
C CYS A 330 -5.84 -15.46 12.69
N GLY A 331 -5.51 -14.19 12.49
CA GLY A 331 -4.61 -13.44 13.36
C GLY A 331 -4.83 -11.92 13.31
N GLN A 332 -4.18 -11.18 14.21
CA GLN A 332 -4.11 -9.72 14.12
C GLN A 332 -3.22 -9.27 12.95
N TRP A 333 -2.14 -10.02 12.73
CA TRP A 333 -1.21 -9.88 11.61
C TRP A 333 -1.35 -11.08 10.69
N LEU A 334 -1.04 -10.89 9.41
CA LEU A 334 -1.06 -11.96 8.44
C LEU A 334 0.00 -12.99 8.85
N LYS A 335 -0.30 -14.28 8.80
CA LYS A 335 0.66 -15.34 9.18
C LYS A 335 1.47 -15.80 7.96
N TRP A 336 2.27 -14.91 7.36
CA TRP A 336 2.98 -15.21 6.12
C TRP A 336 4.11 -16.24 6.25
N THR A 337 4.61 -16.50 7.45
CA THR A 337 5.66 -17.51 7.69
C THR A 337 5.11 -18.90 8.01
N ALA A 338 3.78 -19.08 8.02
CA ALA A 338 3.13 -20.34 8.35
C ALA A 338 2.86 -21.15 7.07
N ASP A 339 3.25 -22.42 7.08
CA ASP A 339 2.92 -23.40 6.04
C ASP A 339 3.13 -22.86 4.61
N GLU A 340 2.09 -22.91 3.78
CA GLU A 340 2.06 -22.46 2.38
C GLU A 340 1.84 -20.93 2.24
N ALA A 341 1.60 -20.20 3.34
CA ALA A 341 1.20 -18.80 3.26
C ALA A 341 2.27 -17.88 2.64
N GLY A 342 3.55 -18.26 2.77
CA GLY A 342 4.66 -17.53 2.16
C GLY A 342 4.68 -17.64 0.62
N ASP A 343 4.01 -18.64 0.06
CA ASP A 343 3.84 -18.85 -1.38
C ASP A 343 2.52 -18.25 -1.90
N SER A 344 1.72 -17.63 -1.03
CA SER A 344 0.41 -17.07 -1.38
C SER A 344 0.51 -16.02 -2.49
N ALA A 345 -0.29 -16.22 -3.54
CA ALA A 345 -0.36 -15.32 -4.67
C ALA A 345 -1.74 -15.31 -5.31
N GLY A 346 -2.17 -14.13 -5.74
CA GLY A 346 -3.12 -13.92 -6.82
C GLY A 346 -2.42 -13.37 -8.06
N GLU A 347 -3.15 -13.31 -9.17
CA GLU A 347 -2.66 -12.73 -10.42
C GLU A 347 -3.78 -12.07 -11.22
N ILE A 348 -3.53 -10.84 -11.69
CA ILE A 348 -4.33 -10.20 -12.74
C ILE A 348 -4.07 -10.93 -14.06
N ILE A 349 -5.09 -11.60 -14.59
CA ILE A 349 -5.02 -12.35 -15.86
C ILE A 349 -5.29 -11.43 -17.05
N THR A 350 -6.21 -10.48 -16.89
CA THR A 350 -6.56 -9.52 -17.95
C THR A 350 -7.07 -8.24 -17.32
N ALA A 351 -6.69 -7.10 -17.89
CA ALA A 351 -7.21 -5.79 -17.55
C ALA A 351 -7.30 -4.97 -18.83
N THR A 352 -8.51 -4.63 -19.26
CA THR A 352 -8.75 -3.91 -20.52
C THR A 352 -9.83 -2.85 -20.34
N GLN A 353 -9.68 -1.74 -21.06
CA GLN A 353 -10.67 -0.66 -21.13
C GLN A 353 -11.05 -0.43 -22.60
N HIS A 354 -12.35 -0.34 -22.87
CA HIS A 354 -12.87 0.04 -24.18
C HIS A 354 -13.96 1.11 -24.01
N GLY A 355 -13.59 2.37 -24.26
CA GLY A 355 -14.45 3.50 -23.92
C GLY A 355 -14.65 3.61 -22.41
N GLU A 356 -15.90 3.65 -21.97
CA GLU A 356 -16.30 3.68 -20.56
C GLU A 356 -16.48 2.28 -19.96
N MET A 357 -16.43 1.24 -20.78
CA MET A 357 -16.45 -0.14 -20.30
C MET A 357 -15.05 -0.58 -19.90
N MET A 358 -14.97 -1.40 -18.87
CA MET A 358 -13.73 -2.08 -18.48
C MET A 358 -14.02 -3.54 -18.20
N PHE A 359 -13.01 -4.39 -18.42
CA PHE A 359 -13.01 -5.79 -18.05
C PHE A 359 -11.71 -6.07 -17.29
N VAL A 360 -11.83 -6.63 -16.09
CA VAL A 360 -10.70 -7.14 -15.32
C VAL A 360 -11.00 -8.56 -14.87
N SER A 361 -9.96 -9.37 -14.76
CA SER A 361 -10.08 -10.71 -14.23
C SER A 361 -8.84 -11.13 -13.48
N GLY A 362 -9.01 -11.90 -12.41
CA GLY A 362 -7.91 -12.45 -11.62
C GLY A 362 -8.11 -13.92 -11.25
N GLU A 363 -6.98 -14.60 -11.04
CA GLU A 363 -6.88 -15.96 -10.53
C GLU A 363 -6.26 -15.90 -9.12
N ALA A 364 -6.86 -16.60 -8.16
CA ALA A 364 -6.44 -16.58 -6.77
C ALA A 364 -6.29 -17.98 -6.15
N VAL A 365 -6.28 -19.05 -6.94
CA VAL A 365 -6.17 -20.43 -6.42
C VAL A 365 -4.98 -20.60 -5.46
N SER A 366 -3.83 -20.00 -5.76
CA SER A 366 -2.62 -20.05 -4.92
C SER A 366 -2.72 -19.24 -3.63
N SER A 367 -3.80 -18.49 -3.42
CA SER A 367 -4.11 -17.86 -2.15
C SER A 367 -4.90 -18.76 -1.22
N TYR A 368 -5.34 -19.95 -1.66
CA TYR A 368 -6.09 -20.92 -0.85
C TYR A 368 -5.24 -22.15 -0.55
N SER A 369 -5.54 -22.81 0.57
CA SER A 369 -4.86 -24.05 0.99
C SER A 369 -4.96 -25.14 -0.08
N SER A 370 -3.82 -25.76 -0.41
CA SER A 370 -3.77 -26.89 -1.35
C SER A 370 -4.67 -28.06 -0.92
N ALA A 371 -4.95 -28.20 0.38
CA ALA A 371 -5.83 -29.22 0.94
C ALA A 371 -7.31 -29.07 0.51
N MET A 372 -7.72 -27.88 0.05
CA MET A 372 -9.04 -27.65 -0.54
C MET A 372 -9.20 -28.29 -1.93
N LYS A 373 -8.08 -28.60 -2.60
CA LYS A 373 -8.03 -29.15 -3.97
C LYS A 373 -8.81 -28.32 -4.99
N LEU A 374 -8.68 -27.00 -4.89
CA LEU A 374 -9.15 -26.07 -5.90
C LEU A 374 -8.19 -26.11 -7.10
N LYS A 375 -8.74 -26.00 -8.31
CA LYS A 375 -7.96 -25.85 -9.55
C LYS A 375 -7.96 -24.40 -10.01
N HIS A 376 -9.11 -23.74 -9.92
CA HIS A 376 -9.31 -22.35 -10.31
C HIS A 376 -10.22 -21.65 -9.31
N VAL A 377 -9.82 -20.44 -8.91
CA VAL A 377 -10.66 -19.48 -8.19
C VAL A 377 -10.56 -18.18 -8.96
N TYR A 378 -11.32 -18.11 -10.04
CA TYR A 378 -11.26 -17.02 -11.00
C TYR A 378 -12.40 -16.04 -10.76
N ARG A 379 -12.09 -14.75 -10.73
CA ARG A 379 -13.10 -13.69 -10.68
C ARG A 379 -12.92 -12.75 -11.85
N ALA A 380 -14.02 -12.48 -12.55
CA ALA A 380 -14.11 -11.44 -13.55
C ALA A 380 -15.03 -10.31 -13.08
N SER A 381 -14.69 -9.08 -13.45
CA SER A 381 -15.52 -7.90 -13.25
C SER A 381 -15.63 -7.15 -14.57
N LEU A 382 -16.85 -6.81 -14.97
CA LEU A 382 -17.18 -6.09 -16.21
C LEU A 382 -18.03 -4.88 -15.86
N LEU A 383 -17.47 -3.69 -16.06
CA LEU A 383 -18.21 -2.44 -15.91
C LEU A 383 -18.91 -2.20 -17.25
N LEU A 384 -20.23 -2.37 -17.25
CA LEU A 384 -21.06 -2.21 -18.46
C LEU A 384 -21.34 -0.73 -18.74
N ASN A 385 -21.45 0.06 -17.68
CA ASN A 385 -21.59 1.52 -17.70
C ASN A 385 -21.20 2.04 -16.30
N SER A 386 -21.18 3.36 -16.10
CA SER A 386 -20.81 4.00 -14.82
C SER A 386 -21.54 3.46 -13.58
N GLN A 387 -22.72 2.88 -13.72
CA GLN A 387 -23.53 2.45 -12.56
C GLN A 387 -23.69 0.93 -12.45
N THR A 388 -23.28 0.18 -13.47
CA THR A 388 -23.58 -1.25 -13.57
C THR A 388 -22.29 -2.06 -13.66
N LEU A 389 -21.99 -2.79 -12.59
CA LEU A 389 -20.89 -3.73 -12.50
C LEU A 389 -21.44 -5.17 -12.50
N LEU A 390 -20.99 -6.00 -13.43
CA LEU A 390 -21.18 -7.44 -13.39
C LEU A 390 -19.96 -8.11 -12.79
N VAL A 391 -20.15 -8.92 -11.75
CA VAL A 391 -19.09 -9.76 -11.15
C VAL A 391 -19.44 -11.21 -11.41
N LEU A 392 -18.48 -11.98 -11.93
CA LEU A 392 -18.63 -13.39 -12.23
C LEU A 392 -17.50 -14.18 -11.58
N ASP A 393 -17.87 -15.14 -10.74
CA ASP A 393 -16.96 -16.09 -10.11
C ASP A 393 -17.01 -17.44 -10.84
N HIS A 394 -15.85 -17.97 -11.21
CA HIS A 394 -15.67 -19.30 -11.75
C HIS A 394 -14.77 -20.10 -10.81
N ILE A 395 -15.33 -21.18 -10.27
CA ILE A 395 -14.65 -22.05 -9.31
C ILE A 395 -14.57 -23.45 -9.91
N GLU A 396 -13.35 -23.93 -10.13
CA GLU A 396 -13.11 -25.32 -10.52
C GLU A 396 -12.40 -26.05 -9.38
N LYS A 397 -12.87 -27.26 -9.05
CA LYS A 397 -12.28 -28.11 -8.01
C LYS A 397 -11.92 -29.48 -8.58
N GLN A 398 -10.99 -30.17 -7.94
CA GLN A 398 -10.70 -31.57 -8.24
C GLN A 398 -11.89 -32.46 -7.85
N GLU A 399 -12.02 -33.63 -8.50
CA GLU A 399 -13.15 -34.55 -8.28
C GLU A 399 -13.28 -34.97 -6.81
N ASP A 400 -12.13 -35.14 -6.13
CA ASP A 400 -12.01 -35.55 -4.74
C ASP A 400 -11.81 -34.37 -3.76
N SER A 401 -12.17 -33.14 -4.19
CA SER A 401 -12.18 -31.96 -3.33
C SER A 401 -13.23 -32.10 -2.23
N PRO A 402 -12.88 -31.80 -0.95
CA PRO A 402 -13.80 -31.89 0.18
C PRO A 402 -14.89 -30.79 0.17
N LEU A 403 -14.71 -29.76 -0.65
CA LEU A 403 -15.57 -28.58 -0.66
C LEU A 403 -16.94 -28.89 -1.28
N THR A 404 -17.99 -28.41 -0.61
CA THR A 404 -19.39 -28.54 -1.05
C THR A 404 -20.12 -27.21 -1.14
N VAL A 405 -19.61 -26.15 -0.50
CA VAL A 405 -20.26 -24.82 -0.45
C VAL A 405 -19.22 -23.71 -0.55
N VAL A 406 -19.63 -22.58 -1.12
CA VAL A 406 -18.88 -21.33 -1.20
C VAL A 406 -19.73 -20.19 -0.65
N SER A 407 -19.09 -19.21 -0.02
CA SER A 407 -19.72 -17.94 0.37
C SER A 407 -18.90 -16.78 -0.17
N ALA A 408 -19.58 -15.76 -0.70
CA ALA A 408 -18.99 -14.51 -1.16
C ALA A 408 -19.36 -13.39 -0.18
N PHE A 409 -18.39 -12.55 0.16
CA PHE A 409 -18.60 -11.40 1.03
C PHE A 409 -18.51 -10.10 0.23
N PHE A 410 -19.36 -9.14 0.59
CA PHE A 410 -19.37 -7.79 0.05
C PHE A 410 -19.63 -6.82 1.21
N HIS A 411 -18.78 -5.81 1.34
CA HIS A 411 -18.80 -4.90 2.48
C HIS A 411 -19.17 -3.48 2.08
N ASN A 412 -19.77 -2.75 3.01
CA ASN A 412 -19.95 -1.31 2.95
C ASN A 412 -19.76 -0.74 4.36
N LEU A 413 -18.78 0.14 4.54
CA LEU A 413 -18.44 0.71 5.84
C LEU A 413 -19.34 1.87 6.26
N ASP A 414 -20.06 2.45 5.32
CA ASP A 414 -20.82 3.68 5.51
C ASP A 414 -22.33 3.42 5.68
N ILE A 415 -22.83 2.30 5.12
CA ILE A 415 -24.25 1.98 5.05
C ILE A 415 -24.48 0.47 5.24
N ASP A 416 -25.40 0.10 6.13
CA ASP A 416 -25.83 -1.29 6.30
C ASP A 416 -26.63 -1.82 5.10
N PHE A 417 -26.34 -3.06 4.69
CA PHE A 417 -27.14 -3.76 3.66
C PHE A 417 -28.56 -4.05 4.18
N LYS A 418 -29.57 -3.76 3.36
CA LYS A 418 -30.97 -4.07 3.63
C LYS A 418 -31.46 -5.15 2.69
N TYR A 419 -32.05 -6.20 3.27
CA TYR A 419 -32.79 -7.18 2.49
C TYR A 419 -34.12 -6.57 2.04
N VAL A 420 -34.33 -6.53 0.72
CA VAL A 420 -35.63 -6.15 0.14
C VAL A 420 -36.29 -7.45 -0.36
N PRO A 421 -37.26 -8.02 0.37
CA PRO A 421 -38.04 -9.14 -0.14
C PRO A 421 -38.83 -8.66 -1.35
N TYR A 422 -38.65 -9.33 -2.49
CA TYR A 422 -39.47 -9.14 -3.68
C TYR A 422 -40.80 -9.89 -3.56
#